data_AF-A0A5K3F5C5-F1
#
_entry.id   AF-A0A5K3F5C5-F1
#
_cell.length_a   1.000
_cell.length_b   1.000
_cell.length_c   1.000
_cell.angle_alpha   90.00
_cell.angle_beta   90.00
_cell.angle_gamma   90.00
#
_symmetry.space_group_name_H-M   'P 1'
#
loop_
_entity.id
_entity.type
_entity.pdbx_description
1 polymer ?
#
loop_
_entity_poly.entity_id
_entity_poly.type
_entity_poly.pdbx_seq_one_letter_code
_entity_poly.pdbx_strand_id
1 'polypeptide(L)'
;MMYYGTSGDRYREYIDDSTSHKIKSAYWSTRQAVIRKLGKEEDRHVVASDAELDSKLELFKSVQSTCQELSDCIDAYLRCIYVLSQVENDTGRFLKSRSSEDKTRAGKMLSAVGKALSHSAQQRLILQNPLTRLEQEVRTFRDRAIGDTANTIARMETARTEYRGALMWMKKVSEELDPDMYKKLDKFRRVQTQVKKSKAVFDRFKLTCMQKVDLLAASRCNMLSHVLAAYQDTLLQFWESTARTMTTVSNSFKGYQYYEFALLKDLTPESRKLAEQTSQQFDEGDGQLGGDDKKVSEERPTSQSENAPPEESLKESGDVASEESAER
;
A
#
# COMPACT_ATOMS: atom_id res chain seq x y z
N MET A 1 26.25 -39.98 -67.99
CA MET A 1 27.39 -40.14 -67.08
C MET A 1 27.21 -39.15 -65.93
N MET A 2 26.94 -39.69 -64.74
CA MET A 2 27.00 -39.09 -63.39
C MET A 2 26.27 -37.76 -63.14
N TYR A 3 25.01 -37.86 -62.71
CA TYR A 3 24.36 -36.87 -61.85
C TYR A 3 25.13 -36.79 -60.53
N TYR A 4 25.69 -35.62 -60.20
CA TYR A 4 26.19 -35.35 -58.85
C TYR A 4 24.99 -35.19 -57.90
N GLY A 5 24.71 -36.27 -57.17
CA GLY A 5 23.75 -36.29 -56.08
C GLY A 5 24.17 -35.29 -55.01
N THR A 6 23.32 -34.31 -54.79
CA THR A 6 23.30 -33.43 -53.63
C THR A 6 23.28 -34.31 -52.38
N SER A 7 24.32 -34.23 -51.54
CA SER A 7 24.39 -34.87 -50.21
C SER A 7 23.36 -34.25 -49.27
N GLY A 8 22.09 -34.58 -49.52
CA GLY A 8 20.95 -34.33 -48.64
C GLY A 8 20.81 -35.46 -47.62
N ASP A 9 21.73 -35.52 -46.67
CA ASP A 9 21.55 -36.29 -45.43
C ASP A 9 21.61 -35.32 -44.25
N ARG A 10 20.52 -34.56 -44.06
CA ARG A 10 19.50 -34.89 -43.05
C ARG A 10 20.13 -35.22 -41.69
N TYR A 11 20.56 -34.17 -40.98
CA TYR A 11 20.34 -34.12 -39.53
C TYR A 11 18.82 -34.26 -39.30
N ARG A 12 18.32 -35.50 -39.32
CA ARG A 12 17.00 -35.84 -38.82
C ARG A 12 17.03 -35.42 -37.36
N GLU A 13 16.37 -34.29 -37.07
CA GLU A 13 15.99 -33.92 -35.72
C GLU A 13 15.18 -35.12 -35.18
N TYR A 14 15.85 -35.97 -34.40
CA TYR A 14 15.30 -37.24 -33.95
C TYR A 14 14.30 -36.93 -32.83
N ILE A 15 13.12 -36.44 -33.21
CA ILE A 15 12.00 -36.19 -32.31
C ILE A 15 11.39 -37.57 -32.01
N ASP A 16 11.99 -38.26 -31.03
CA ASP A 16 11.40 -39.47 -30.45
C ASP A 16 10.37 -39.06 -29.40
N ASP A 17 9.12 -38.93 -29.85
CA ASP A 17 7.98 -38.58 -29.00
C ASP A 17 7.35 -39.81 -28.31
N SER A 18 8.08 -40.93 -28.24
CA SER A 18 7.58 -42.17 -27.66
C SER A 18 7.17 -42.01 -26.19
N THR A 19 6.10 -42.71 -25.79
CA THR A 19 5.60 -42.71 -24.42
C THR A 19 6.69 -43.08 -23.41
N SER A 20 7.57 -44.02 -23.76
CA SER A 20 8.74 -44.40 -22.95
C SER A 20 9.74 -43.24 -22.79
N HIS A 21 9.98 -42.45 -23.84
CA HIS A 21 10.87 -41.28 -23.75
C HIS A 21 10.28 -40.19 -22.84
N LYS A 22 8.97 -39.91 -22.98
CA LYS A 22 8.25 -38.95 -22.12
C LYS A 22 8.26 -39.37 -20.65
N ILE A 23 7.99 -40.64 -20.36
CA ILE A 23 8.03 -41.18 -18.99
C ILE A 23 9.43 -41.02 -18.38
N LYS A 24 10.49 -41.31 -19.15
CA LYS A 24 11.87 -41.13 -18.67
C LYS A 24 12.19 -39.65 -18.43
N SER A 25 11.80 -38.76 -19.33
CA SER A 25 11.97 -37.31 -19.13
C SER A 25 11.28 -36.86 -17.84
N ALA A 26 10.02 -37.25 -17.64
CA ALA A 26 9.26 -36.92 -16.43
C ALA A 26 9.94 -37.49 -15.17
N TYR A 27 10.39 -38.74 -15.19
CA TYR A 27 11.14 -39.35 -14.08
C TYR A 27 12.35 -38.50 -13.67
N TRP A 28 13.15 -38.04 -14.62
CA TRP A 28 14.34 -37.23 -14.34
C TRP A 28 14.00 -35.83 -13.83
N SER A 29 12.98 -35.19 -14.38
CA SER A 29 12.48 -33.91 -13.87
C SER A 29 11.94 -34.05 -12.44
N THR A 30 11.17 -35.10 -12.14
CA THR A 30 10.68 -35.38 -10.79
C THR A 30 11.84 -35.69 -9.83
N ARG A 31 12.82 -36.48 -10.27
CA ARG A 31 14.02 -36.78 -9.47
C ARG A 31 14.79 -35.51 -9.13
N GLN A 32 14.98 -34.61 -10.09
CA GLN A 32 15.61 -33.31 -9.87
C GLN A 32 14.83 -32.46 -8.86
N ALA A 33 13.50 -32.41 -8.99
CA ALA A 33 12.64 -31.68 -8.05
C ALA A 33 12.80 -32.22 -6.61
N VAL A 34 12.90 -33.54 -6.44
CA VAL A 34 13.12 -34.19 -5.14
C VAL A 34 14.52 -33.87 -4.58
N ILE A 35 15.56 -33.92 -5.41
CA ILE A 35 16.94 -33.58 -5.00
C ILE A 35 17.01 -32.16 -4.44
N ARG A 36 16.42 -31.20 -5.14
CA ARG A 36 16.37 -29.79 -4.71
C ARG A 36 15.58 -29.62 -3.41
N LYS A 37 14.43 -30.28 -3.28
CA LYS A 37 13.60 -30.24 -2.06
C LYS A 37 14.30 -30.87 -0.85
N LEU A 38 15.11 -31.90 -1.05
CA LEU A 38 15.85 -32.59 0.01
C LEU A 38 17.21 -31.93 0.32
N GLY A 39 17.57 -30.83 -0.37
CA GLY A 39 18.83 -30.12 -0.14
C GLY A 39 20.08 -30.93 -0.48
N LYS A 40 19.97 -31.90 -1.40
CA LYS A 40 21.12 -32.70 -1.84
C LYS A 40 22.01 -31.87 -2.78
N GLU A 41 23.31 -32.17 -2.79
CA GLU A 41 24.26 -31.46 -3.65
C GLU A 41 23.90 -31.58 -5.13
N GLU A 42 23.94 -30.45 -5.82
CA GLU A 42 23.73 -30.32 -7.26
C GLU A 42 25.04 -29.97 -7.96
N ASP A 43 25.07 -30.06 -9.29
CA ASP A 43 26.25 -29.70 -10.07
C ASP A 43 26.63 -28.22 -9.84
N ARG A 44 27.84 -27.99 -9.34
CA ARG A 44 28.32 -26.66 -8.96
C ARG A 44 28.32 -25.67 -10.11
N HIS A 45 28.60 -26.11 -11.34
CA HIS A 45 28.63 -25.23 -12.51
C HIS A 45 27.21 -24.86 -12.94
N VAL A 46 26.27 -25.79 -12.83
CA VAL A 46 24.85 -25.52 -13.08
C VAL A 46 24.30 -24.51 -12.08
N VAL A 47 24.61 -24.69 -10.79
CA VAL A 47 24.23 -23.73 -9.74
C VAL A 47 24.86 -22.36 -9.97
N ALA A 48 26.17 -22.30 -10.29
CA ALA A 48 26.84 -21.03 -10.57
C ALA A 48 26.25 -20.30 -11.78
N SER A 49 25.81 -21.02 -12.81
CA SER A 49 25.18 -20.42 -14.02
C SER A 49 23.82 -19.76 -13.74
N ASP A 50 23.20 -20.10 -12.60
CA ASP A 50 21.89 -19.62 -12.18
C ASP A 50 21.94 -18.38 -11.28
N ALA A 51 23.14 -17.96 -10.85
CA ALA A 51 23.33 -16.89 -9.85
C ALA A 51 22.62 -15.56 -10.21
N GLU A 52 22.66 -15.15 -11.47
CA GLU A 52 21.98 -13.94 -11.94
C GLU A 52 20.45 -14.04 -11.78
N LEU A 53 19.88 -15.18 -12.17
CA LEU A 53 18.45 -15.43 -12.06
C LEU A 53 18.05 -15.51 -10.58
N ASP A 54 18.84 -16.19 -9.76
CA ASP A 54 18.56 -16.32 -8.32
C ASP A 54 18.59 -14.96 -7.62
N SER A 55 19.53 -14.07 -7.98
CA SER A 55 19.54 -12.68 -7.51
C SER A 55 18.23 -11.93 -7.84
N LYS A 56 17.70 -12.11 -9.07
CA LYS A 56 16.40 -11.53 -9.45
C LYS A 56 15.25 -12.15 -8.65
N LEU A 57 15.28 -13.44 -8.36
CA LEU A 57 14.25 -14.08 -7.53
C LEU A 57 14.27 -13.56 -6.10
N GLU A 58 15.44 -13.28 -5.53
CA GLU A 58 15.54 -12.64 -4.21
C GLU A 58 15.00 -11.21 -4.24
N LEU A 59 15.28 -10.44 -5.29
CA LEU A 59 14.67 -9.11 -5.48
C LEU A 59 13.13 -9.21 -5.53
N PHE A 60 12.58 -10.17 -6.27
CA PHE A 60 11.14 -10.41 -6.32
C PHE A 60 10.56 -10.72 -4.93
N LYS A 61 11.20 -11.61 -4.16
CA LYS A 61 10.76 -11.95 -2.80
C LYS A 61 10.79 -10.73 -1.88
N SER A 62 11.84 -9.92 -1.97
CA SER A 62 11.96 -8.67 -1.22
C SER A 62 10.82 -7.71 -1.56
N VAL A 63 10.53 -7.52 -2.86
CA VAL A 63 9.39 -6.71 -3.32
C VAL A 63 8.07 -7.24 -2.76
N GLN A 64 7.85 -8.55 -2.85
CA GLN A 64 6.63 -9.20 -2.35
C GLN A 64 6.45 -9.02 -0.83
N SER A 65 7.49 -9.32 -0.03
CA SER A 65 7.44 -9.24 1.43
C SER A 65 7.22 -7.81 1.89
N THR A 66 8.02 -6.87 1.39
CA THR A 66 7.94 -5.48 1.83
C THR A 66 6.66 -4.77 1.38
N CYS A 67 6.03 -5.20 0.27
CA CYS A 67 4.69 -4.74 -0.08
C CYS A 67 3.61 -5.29 0.86
N GLN A 68 3.73 -6.54 1.33
CA GLN A 68 2.82 -7.10 2.34
C GLN A 68 2.97 -6.35 3.66
N GLU A 69 4.21 -6.21 4.15
CA GLU A 69 4.52 -5.49 5.38
C GLU A 69 4.02 -4.04 5.34
N LEU A 70 4.15 -3.38 4.18
CA LEU A 70 3.59 -2.04 3.99
C LEU A 70 2.06 -2.02 4.13
N SER A 71 1.36 -3.00 3.54
CA SER A 71 -0.09 -3.14 3.67
C SER A 71 -0.50 -3.30 5.14
N ASP A 72 0.16 -4.21 5.85
CA ASP A 72 -0.12 -4.48 7.27
C ASP A 72 0.15 -3.26 8.15
N CYS A 73 1.23 -2.51 7.83
CA CYS A 73 1.58 -1.26 8.49
C CYS A 73 0.51 -0.18 8.27
N ILE A 74 0.01 -0.02 7.05
CA ILE A 74 -1.05 0.94 6.75
C ILE A 74 -2.33 0.60 7.52
N ASP A 75 -2.73 -0.67 7.55
CA ASP A 75 -3.91 -1.13 8.29
C ASP A 75 -3.78 -0.92 9.80
N ALA A 76 -2.60 -1.17 10.37
CA ALA A 76 -2.32 -0.85 11.76
C ALA A 76 -2.38 0.66 12.01
N TYR A 77 -1.80 1.46 11.12
CA TYR A 77 -1.77 2.91 11.25
C TYR A 77 -3.16 3.56 11.14
N LEU A 78 -3.99 3.11 10.19
CA LEU A 78 -5.38 3.55 10.07
C LEU A 78 -6.20 3.26 11.34
N ARG A 79 -6.01 2.09 11.95
CA ARG A 79 -6.63 1.74 13.24
C ARG A 79 -6.17 2.68 14.35
N CYS A 80 -4.87 2.96 14.44
CA CYS A 80 -4.32 3.89 15.41
C CYS A 80 -4.87 5.32 15.22
N ILE A 81 -4.95 5.82 13.99
CA ILE A 81 -5.55 7.12 13.67
C ILE A 81 -6.98 7.19 14.20
N TYR A 82 -7.78 6.17 13.90
CA TYR A 82 -9.19 6.14 14.30
C TYR A 82 -9.35 6.18 15.82
N VAL A 83 -8.67 5.28 16.54
CA VAL A 83 -8.75 5.20 18.01
C VAL A 83 -8.25 6.49 18.66
N LEU A 84 -7.11 7.02 18.20
CA LEU A 84 -6.53 8.25 18.75
C LEU A 84 -7.47 9.45 18.53
N SER A 85 -8.02 9.60 17.32
CA SER A 85 -8.99 10.65 17.03
C SER A 85 -10.27 10.52 17.85
N GLN A 86 -10.75 9.30 18.11
CA GLN A 86 -11.92 9.10 18.96
C GLN A 86 -11.66 9.55 20.40
N VAL A 87 -10.56 9.08 21.01
CA VAL A 87 -10.20 9.43 22.40
C VAL A 87 -9.94 10.93 22.55
N GLU A 88 -9.25 11.55 21.61
CA GLU A 88 -8.99 12.99 21.65
C GLU A 88 -10.27 13.81 21.49
N ASN A 89 -11.18 13.40 20.60
CA ASN A 89 -12.47 14.06 20.42
C ASN A 89 -13.36 13.90 21.67
N ASP A 90 -13.37 12.74 22.30
CA ASP A 90 -14.11 12.50 23.54
C ASP A 90 -13.53 13.35 24.69
N THR A 91 -12.21 13.49 24.75
CA THR A 91 -11.54 14.40 25.68
C THR A 91 -11.95 15.85 25.41
N GLY A 92 -11.99 16.27 24.13
CA GLY A 92 -12.43 17.59 23.74
C GLY A 92 -13.88 17.90 24.16
N ARG A 93 -14.79 16.93 23.98
CA ARG A 93 -16.19 17.01 24.43
C ARG A 93 -16.29 17.08 25.95
N PHE A 94 -15.50 16.28 26.66
CA PHE A 94 -15.44 16.30 28.12
C PHE A 94 -15.04 17.69 28.65
N LEU A 95 -13.94 18.26 28.15
CA LEU A 95 -13.49 19.60 28.58
C LEU A 95 -14.55 20.67 28.28
N LYS A 96 -15.21 20.57 27.12
CA LYS A 96 -16.32 21.47 26.77
C LYS A 96 -17.51 21.33 27.73
N SER A 97 -17.85 20.12 28.16
CA SER A 97 -18.93 19.91 29.15
C SER A 97 -18.59 20.51 30.52
N ARG A 98 -17.35 20.38 30.98
CA ARG A 98 -16.89 20.98 32.24
C ARG A 98 -16.78 22.50 32.15
N SER A 99 -16.49 23.04 30.96
CA SER A 99 -16.47 24.48 30.74
C SER A 99 -17.82 25.18 31.00
N SER A 100 -18.96 24.48 30.88
CA SER A 100 -20.26 25.08 31.21
C SER A 100 -20.56 25.13 32.70
N GLU A 101 -19.87 24.33 33.52
CA GLU A 101 -20.01 24.32 34.97
C GLU A 101 -19.16 25.42 35.63
N ASP A 102 -18.01 25.75 35.01
CA ASP A 102 -17.06 26.75 35.52
C ASP A 102 -17.19 28.10 34.77
N LYS A 103 -17.67 29.13 35.46
CA LYS A 103 -17.82 30.49 34.89
C LYS A 103 -16.53 31.31 34.90
N THR A 104 -15.46 30.80 35.51
CA THR A 104 -14.17 31.50 35.59
C THR A 104 -13.43 31.45 34.25
N ARG A 105 -12.25 32.09 34.19
CA ARG A 105 -11.38 32.00 33.01
C ARG A 105 -10.83 30.58 32.81
N ALA A 106 -10.77 29.74 33.85
CA ALA A 106 -10.45 28.32 33.69
C ALA A 106 -11.52 27.59 32.87
N GLY A 107 -12.81 27.88 33.08
CA GLY A 107 -13.89 27.39 32.21
C GLY A 107 -13.73 27.82 30.75
N LYS A 108 -13.40 29.11 30.50
CA LYS A 108 -13.10 29.60 29.14
C LYS A 108 -11.91 28.85 28.51
N MET A 109 -10.87 28.57 29.28
CA MET A 109 -9.70 27.79 28.85
C MET A 109 -10.08 26.34 28.50
N LEU A 110 -10.85 25.67 29.36
CA LEU A 110 -11.37 24.33 29.11
C LEU A 110 -12.20 24.27 27.82
N SER A 111 -13.02 25.30 27.56
CA SER A 111 -13.81 25.39 26.32
C SER A 111 -12.94 25.54 25.08
N ALA A 112 -11.94 26.43 25.13
CA ALA A 112 -11.02 26.69 24.02
C ALA A 112 -10.15 25.47 23.70
N VAL A 113 -9.56 24.85 24.72
CA VAL A 113 -8.79 23.60 24.59
C VAL A 113 -9.68 22.48 24.07
N GLY A 114 -10.90 22.32 24.61
CA GLY A 114 -11.83 21.28 24.17
C GLY A 114 -12.21 21.40 22.70
N LYS A 115 -12.44 22.63 22.21
CA LYS A 115 -12.65 22.89 20.77
C LYS A 115 -11.41 22.58 19.94
N ALA A 116 -10.21 22.96 20.40
CA ALA A 116 -8.96 22.71 19.69
C ALA A 116 -8.65 21.20 19.56
N LEU A 117 -8.87 20.41 20.61
CA LEU A 117 -8.71 18.95 20.57
C LEU A 117 -9.73 18.30 19.63
N SER A 118 -10.99 18.74 19.68
CA SER A 118 -12.03 18.23 18.76
C SER A 118 -11.68 18.55 17.30
N HIS A 119 -11.18 19.75 17.03
CA HIS A 119 -10.68 20.15 15.70
C HIS A 119 -9.50 19.30 15.26
N SER A 120 -8.47 19.13 16.11
CA SER A 120 -7.31 18.31 15.76
C SER A 120 -7.69 16.86 15.46
N ALA A 121 -8.59 16.27 16.25
CA ALA A 121 -9.11 14.92 16.01
C ALA A 121 -9.80 14.79 14.64
N GLN A 122 -10.62 15.77 14.26
CA GLN A 122 -11.29 15.81 12.95
C GLN A 122 -10.28 15.99 11.80
N GLN A 123 -9.31 16.89 11.95
CA GLN A 123 -8.27 17.09 10.95
C GLN A 123 -7.41 15.82 10.76
N ARG A 124 -7.11 15.09 11.84
CA ARG A 124 -6.38 13.81 11.74
C ARG A 124 -7.17 12.75 10.95
N LEU A 125 -8.50 12.72 11.08
CA LEU A 125 -9.33 11.77 10.32
C LEU A 125 -9.27 12.01 8.81
N ILE A 126 -8.94 13.22 8.34
CA ILE A 126 -8.75 13.50 6.91
C ILE A 126 -7.60 12.66 6.31
N LEU A 127 -6.60 12.28 7.12
CA LEU A 127 -5.50 11.40 6.71
C LEU A 127 -5.97 10.02 6.25
N GLN A 128 -7.18 9.59 6.64
CA GLN A 128 -7.74 8.31 6.21
C GLN A 128 -7.92 8.23 4.70
N ASN A 129 -8.23 9.36 4.04
CA ASN A 129 -8.46 9.39 2.60
C ASN A 129 -7.21 9.00 1.79
N PRO A 130 -6.06 9.70 1.90
CA PRO A 130 -4.85 9.31 1.18
C PRO A 130 -4.28 7.97 1.64
N LEU A 131 -4.43 7.59 2.91
CA LEU A 131 -3.97 6.29 3.42
C LEU A 131 -4.78 5.12 2.86
N THR A 132 -6.10 5.26 2.78
CA THR A 132 -6.97 4.24 2.16
C THR A 132 -6.64 4.11 0.68
N ARG A 133 -6.37 5.23 -0.01
CA ARG A 133 -5.92 5.21 -1.40
C ARG A 133 -4.57 4.50 -1.57
N LEU A 134 -3.62 4.74 -0.66
CA LEU A 134 -2.33 4.05 -0.63
C LEU A 134 -2.50 2.54 -0.45
N GLU A 135 -3.35 2.12 0.49
CA GLU A 135 -3.66 0.72 0.73
C GLU A 135 -4.23 0.05 -0.52
N GLN A 136 -5.22 0.66 -1.16
CA GLN A 136 -5.86 0.14 -2.36
C GLN A 136 -4.87 -0.06 -3.52
N GLU A 137 -3.95 0.89 -3.72
CA GLU A 137 -2.93 0.82 -4.77
C GLU A 137 -1.92 -0.30 -4.45
N VAL A 138 -1.43 -0.38 -3.21
CA VAL A 138 -0.52 -1.47 -2.76
C VAL A 138 -1.19 -2.83 -2.90
N ARG A 139 -2.46 -2.96 -2.50
CA ARG A 139 -3.23 -4.20 -2.63
C ARG A 139 -3.40 -4.60 -4.09
N THR A 140 -3.79 -3.67 -4.95
CA THR A 140 -3.93 -3.92 -6.39
C THR A 140 -2.61 -4.34 -7.02
N PHE A 141 -1.51 -3.68 -6.66
CA PHE A 141 -0.17 -4.05 -7.11
C PHE A 141 0.22 -5.46 -6.69
N ARG A 142 -0.09 -5.85 -5.44
CA ARG A 142 0.14 -7.22 -4.94
C ARG A 142 -0.68 -8.25 -5.70
N ASP A 143 -1.99 -8.04 -5.83
CA ASP A 143 -2.88 -9.03 -6.41
C ASP A 143 -2.67 -9.19 -7.92
N ARG A 144 -2.30 -8.09 -8.62
CA ARG A 144 -2.14 -8.08 -10.08
C ARG A 144 -0.68 -8.23 -10.51
N ALA A 145 0.18 -7.28 -10.18
CA ALA A 145 1.54 -7.21 -10.71
C ALA A 145 2.47 -8.27 -10.08
N ILE A 146 2.45 -8.38 -8.75
CA ILE A 146 3.20 -9.43 -8.04
C ILE A 146 2.63 -10.81 -8.40
N GLY A 147 1.30 -10.96 -8.41
CA GLY A 147 0.64 -12.21 -8.81
C GLY A 147 1.03 -12.71 -10.22
N ASP A 148 0.99 -11.84 -11.23
CA ASP A 148 1.41 -12.19 -12.60
C ASP A 148 2.90 -12.56 -12.69
N THR A 149 3.76 -11.82 -11.98
CA THR A 149 5.19 -12.11 -11.93
C THR A 149 5.46 -13.44 -11.23
N ALA A 150 4.75 -13.74 -10.13
CA ALA A 150 4.82 -15.02 -9.43
C ALA A 150 4.46 -16.20 -10.34
N ASN A 151 3.40 -16.07 -11.14
CA ASN A 151 3.02 -17.08 -12.11
C ASN A 151 4.11 -17.30 -13.18
N THR A 152 4.76 -16.23 -13.62
CA THR A 152 5.87 -16.30 -14.57
C THR A 152 7.08 -17.01 -13.95
N ILE A 153 7.42 -16.68 -12.70
CA ILE A 153 8.47 -17.34 -11.92
C ILE A 153 8.18 -18.83 -11.75
N ALA A 154 6.95 -19.22 -11.43
CA ALA A 154 6.58 -20.63 -11.26
C ALA A 154 6.79 -21.45 -12.54
N ARG A 155 6.43 -20.88 -13.71
CA ARG A 155 6.68 -21.51 -15.02
C ARG A 155 8.17 -21.61 -15.33
N MET A 156 8.93 -20.56 -15.02
CA MET A 156 10.37 -20.54 -15.18
C MET A 156 11.04 -21.60 -14.28
N GLU A 157 10.65 -21.72 -13.01
CA GLU A 157 11.19 -22.71 -12.07
C GLU A 157 10.88 -24.16 -12.50
N THR A 158 9.72 -24.36 -13.12
CA THR A 158 9.38 -25.64 -13.76
C THR A 158 10.33 -25.94 -14.92
N ALA A 159 10.52 -24.99 -15.84
CA ALA A 159 11.44 -25.15 -16.97
C ALA A 159 12.90 -25.35 -16.53
N ARG A 160 13.34 -24.66 -15.46
CA ARG A 160 14.65 -24.84 -14.82
C ARG A 160 14.82 -26.28 -14.32
N THR A 161 13.81 -26.79 -13.62
CA THR A 161 13.80 -28.17 -13.07
C THR A 161 13.82 -29.21 -14.19
N GLU A 162 13.06 -28.99 -15.27
CA GLU A 162 13.06 -29.86 -16.44
C GLU A 162 14.42 -29.90 -17.14
N TYR A 163 15.04 -28.74 -17.36
CA TYR A 163 16.37 -28.63 -17.96
C TYR A 163 17.44 -29.31 -17.10
N ARG A 164 17.47 -29.05 -15.78
CA ARG A 164 18.40 -29.71 -14.86
C ARG A 164 18.19 -31.23 -14.80
N GLY A 165 16.94 -31.69 -14.83
CA GLY A 165 16.62 -33.11 -14.95
C GLY A 165 17.16 -33.73 -16.24
N ALA A 166 17.03 -33.04 -17.38
CA ALA A 166 17.58 -33.48 -18.66
C ALA A 166 19.11 -33.54 -18.64
N LEU A 167 19.80 -32.57 -18.02
CA LEU A 167 21.26 -32.59 -17.82
C LEU A 167 21.69 -33.79 -16.97
N MET A 168 20.98 -34.07 -15.88
CA MET A 168 21.25 -35.24 -15.03
C MET A 168 21.07 -36.55 -15.80
N TRP A 169 20.02 -36.63 -16.63
CA TRP A 169 19.81 -37.77 -17.52
C TRP A 169 20.97 -37.92 -18.51
N MET A 170 21.39 -36.82 -19.15
CA MET A 170 22.50 -36.82 -20.10
C MET A 170 23.80 -37.27 -19.44
N LYS A 171 24.10 -36.81 -18.24
CA LYS A 171 25.26 -37.23 -17.45
C LYS A 171 25.26 -38.74 -17.23
N LYS A 172 24.17 -39.32 -16.72
CA LYS A 172 24.07 -40.77 -16.49
C LYS A 172 24.24 -41.58 -17.79
N VAL A 173 23.62 -41.12 -18.89
CA VAL A 173 23.76 -41.82 -20.18
C VAL A 173 25.17 -41.68 -20.76
N SER A 174 25.87 -40.58 -20.48
CA SER A 174 27.27 -40.37 -20.87
C SER A 174 28.23 -41.28 -20.11
N GLU A 175 28.00 -41.49 -18.81
CA GLU A 175 28.81 -42.38 -17.96
C GLU A 175 28.66 -43.86 -18.35
N GLU A 176 27.48 -44.25 -18.84
CA GLU A 176 27.18 -45.61 -19.32
C GLU A 176 27.56 -45.84 -20.81
N LEU A 177 28.11 -44.82 -21.48
CA LEU A 177 28.35 -44.82 -22.93
C LEU A 177 29.52 -45.76 -23.29
N ASP A 178 29.25 -46.67 -24.21
CA ASP A 178 30.25 -47.54 -24.82
C ASP A 178 30.27 -47.22 -26.33
N PRO A 179 31.37 -46.63 -26.87
CA PRO A 179 31.45 -46.19 -28.26
C PRO A 179 31.21 -47.30 -29.29
N ASP A 180 31.48 -48.55 -28.92
CA ASP A 180 31.38 -49.71 -29.82
C ASP A 180 29.95 -50.24 -29.94
N MET A 181 29.00 -49.66 -29.20
CA MET A 181 27.62 -50.11 -29.14
C MET A 181 26.64 -49.06 -29.67
N TYR A 182 26.39 -49.11 -30.99
CA TYR A 182 25.53 -48.17 -31.76
C TYR A 182 24.22 -47.76 -31.05
N LYS A 183 23.55 -48.69 -30.36
CA LYS A 183 22.29 -48.42 -29.61
C LYS A 183 22.46 -47.43 -28.45
N LYS A 184 23.63 -47.41 -27.79
CA LYS A 184 23.94 -46.47 -26.70
C LYS A 184 24.21 -45.06 -27.25
N LEU A 185 24.85 -44.96 -28.41
CA LEU A 185 25.10 -43.69 -29.09
C LEU A 185 23.80 -43.01 -29.54
N ASP A 186 22.83 -43.77 -30.07
CA ASP A 186 21.51 -43.25 -30.41
C ASP A 186 20.74 -42.75 -29.19
N LYS A 187 20.81 -43.48 -28.07
CA LYS A 187 20.20 -43.05 -26.80
C LYS A 187 20.82 -41.72 -26.32
N PHE A 188 22.14 -41.58 -26.40
CA PHE A 188 22.83 -40.35 -26.04
C PHE A 188 22.40 -39.16 -26.91
N ARG A 189 22.35 -39.34 -28.25
CA ARG A 189 21.88 -38.30 -29.18
C ARG A 189 20.46 -37.84 -28.88
N ARG A 190 19.55 -38.77 -28.54
CA ARG A 190 18.17 -38.43 -28.15
C ARG A 190 18.11 -37.56 -26.89
N VAL A 191 18.85 -37.95 -25.85
CA VAL A 191 18.90 -37.18 -24.60
C VAL A 191 19.56 -35.82 -24.82
N GLN A 192 20.60 -35.74 -25.67
CA GLN A 192 21.24 -34.48 -26.05
C GLN A 192 20.26 -33.52 -26.74
N THR A 193 19.41 -34.02 -27.65
CA THR A 193 18.34 -33.21 -28.26
C THR A 193 17.35 -32.69 -27.22
N GLN A 194 16.95 -33.53 -26.25
CA GLN A 194 16.07 -33.13 -25.15
C GLN A 194 16.70 -32.05 -24.25
N VAL A 195 18.00 -32.14 -23.98
CA VAL A 195 18.75 -31.09 -23.25
C VAL A 195 18.73 -29.78 -24.02
N LYS A 196 19.02 -29.80 -25.33
CA LYS A 196 18.98 -28.58 -26.17
C LYS A 196 17.59 -27.94 -26.16
N LYS A 197 16.54 -28.75 -26.30
CA LYS A 197 15.14 -28.27 -26.30
C LYS A 197 14.74 -27.66 -24.95
N SER A 198 14.97 -28.38 -23.85
CA SER A 198 14.66 -27.88 -22.50
C SER A 198 15.48 -26.64 -22.13
N LYS A 199 16.75 -26.57 -22.54
CA LYS A 199 17.58 -25.37 -22.39
C LYS A 199 16.98 -24.15 -23.09
N ALA A 200 16.57 -24.30 -24.35
CA ALA A 200 15.98 -23.19 -25.10
C ALA A 200 14.68 -22.66 -24.45
N VAL A 201 13.86 -23.57 -23.92
CA VAL A 201 12.64 -23.21 -23.16
C VAL A 201 13.01 -22.49 -21.86
N PHE A 202 13.97 -23.02 -21.11
CA PHE A 202 14.46 -22.42 -19.88
C PHE A 202 15.05 -21.02 -20.11
N ASP A 203 15.95 -20.85 -21.09
CA ASP A 203 16.58 -19.57 -21.41
C ASP A 203 15.54 -18.49 -21.77
N ARG A 204 14.50 -18.86 -22.53
CA ARG A 204 13.38 -17.96 -22.85
C ARG A 204 12.61 -17.52 -21.59
N PHE A 205 12.27 -18.46 -20.71
CA PHE A 205 11.59 -18.14 -19.46
C PHE A 205 12.47 -17.38 -18.48
N LYS A 206 13.77 -17.68 -18.42
CA LYS A 206 14.77 -16.94 -17.63
C LYS A 206 14.77 -15.47 -18.04
N LEU A 207 14.93 -15.16 -19.33
CA LEU A 207 14.92 -13.79 -19.82
C LEU A 207 13.60 -13.06 -19.49
N THR A 208 12.48 -13.71 -19.77
CA THR A 208 11.14 -13.14 -19.49
C THR A 208 10.96 -12.86 -18.00
N CYS A 209 11.40 -13.78 -17.14
CA CYS A 209 11.34 -13.64 -15.69
C CYS A 209 12.17 -12.45 -15.20
N MET A 210 13.43 -12.35 -15.62
CA MET A 210 14.32 -11.25 -15.20
C MET A 210 13.74 -9.89 -15.60
N GLN A 211 13.27 -9.75 -16.84
CA GLN A 211 12.67 -8.51 -17.33
C GLN A 211 11.39 -8.13 -16.57
N LYS A 212 10.52 -9.10 -16.26
CA LYS A 212 9.31 -8.84 -15.48
C LYS A 212 9.64 -8.39 -14.05
N VAL A 213 10.63 -8.99 -13.41
CA VAL A 213 11.07 -8.58 -12.07
C VAL A 213 11.60 -7.15 -12.08
N ASP A 214 12.39 -6.77 -13.09
CA ASP A 214 12.91 -5.41 -13.21
C ASP A 214 11.79 -4.39 -13.43
N LEU A 215 10.84 -4.72 -14.31
CA LEU A 215 9.66 -3.88 -14.53
C LEU A 215 8.79 -3.77 -13.27
N LEU A 216 8.65 -4.86 -12.51
CA LEU A 216 7.91 -4.89 -11.26
C LEU A 216 8.53 -3.95 -10.22
N ALA A 217 9.86 -3.98 -10.07
CA ALA A 217 10.58 -3.09 -9.16
C ALA A 217 10.41 -1.61 -9.56
N ALA A 218 10.55 -1.30 -10.85
CA ALA A 218 10.33 0.06 -11.36
C ALA A 218 8.88 0.53 -11.18
N SER A 219 7.91 -0.34 -11.46
CA SER A 219 6.48 -0.05 -11.31
C SER A 219 6.11 0.22 -9.85
N ARG A 220 6.69 -0.53 -8.89
CA ARG A 220 6.53 -0.27 -7.46
C ARG A 220 6.99 1.13 -7.09
N CYS A 221 8.19 1.52 -7.50
CA CYS A 221 8.72 2.85 -7.20
C CYS A 221 7.81 3.94 -7.77
N ASN A 222 7.36 3.79 -9.02
CA ASN A 222 6.47 4.76 -9.64
C ASN A 222 5.13 4.90 -8.89
N MET A 223 4.51 3.77 -8.53
CA MET A 223 3.27 3.76 -7.73
C MET A 223 3.47 4.48 -6.40
N LEU A 224 4.52 4.14 -5.65
CA LEU A 224 4.76 4.72 -4.33
C LEU A 224 5.07 6.22 -4.41
N SER A 225 5.88 6.66 -5.37
CA SER A 225 6.23 8.08 -5.54
C SER A 225 5.01 8.97 -5.74
N HIS A 226 3.98 8.50 -6.45
CA HIS A 226 2.76 9.26 -6.67
C HIS A 226 1.82 9.24 -5.46
N VAL A 227 1.60 8.05 -4.88
CA VAL A 227 0.56 7.91 -3.85
C VAL A 227 1.02 8.39 -2.48
N LEU A 228 2.32 8.28 -2.17
CA LEU A 228 2.88 8.79 -0.91
C LEU A 228 2.90 10.33 -0.87
N ALA A 229 3.04 11.01 -2.00
CA ALA A 229 3.03 12.47 -2.06
C ALA A 229 1.72 13.04 -1.50
N ALA A 230 0.58 12.50 -1.92
CA ALA A 230 -0.74 12.93 -1.43
C ALA A 230 -0.92 12.70 0.08
N TYR A 231 -0.39 11.59 0.60
CA TYR A 231 -0.37 11.33 2.04
C TYR A 231 0.51 12.34 2.78
N GLN A 232 1.72 12.59 2.29
CA GLN A 232 2.66 13.55 2.87
C GLN A 232 2.07 14.96 2.93
N ASP A 233 1.47 15.44 1.84
CA ASP A 233 0.87 16.78 1.79
C ASP A 233 -0.26 16.92 2.81
N THR A 234 -1.12 15.91 2.91
CA THR A 234 -2.22 15.91 3.90
C THR A 234 -1.68 15.87 5.33
N LEU A 235 -0.61 15.12 5.58
CA LEU A 235 0.05 15.04 6.89
C LEU A 235 0.64 16.38 7.31
N LEU A 236 1.29 17.10 6.40
CA LEU A 236 1.81 18.44 6.65
C LEU A 236 0.69 19.43 6.97
N GLN A 237 -0.39 19.42 6.18
CA GLN A 237 -1.56 20.27 6.42
C GLN A 237 -2.20 19.99 7.78
N PHE A 238 -2.30 18.71 8.19
CA PHE A 238 -2.80 18.33 9.50
C PHE A 238 -1.96 18.95 10.63
N TRP A 239 -0.63 18.81 10.57
CA TRP A 239 0.26 19.35 11.60
C TRP A 239 0.23 20.87 11.64
N GLU A 240 0.23 21.52 10.48
CA GLU A 240 0.19 22.98 10.38
C GLU A 240 -1.13 23.55 10.94
N SER A 241 -2.27 22.99 10.53
CA SER A 241 -3.61 23.40 11.01
C SER A 241 -3.75 23.23 12.54
N THR A 242 -3.29 22.09 13.05
CA THR A 242 -3.33 21.78 14.48
C THR A 242 -2.41 22.71 15.28
N ALA A 243 -1.17 22.90 14.82
CA ALA A 243 -0.19 23.74 15.50
C ALA A 243 -0.66 25.21 15.58
N ARG A 244 -1.21 25.75 14.48
CA ARG A 244 -1.78 27.11 14.48
C ARG A 244 -2.90 27.23 15.52
N THR A 245 -3.84 26.31 15.53
CA THR A 245 -4.98 26.32 16.47
C THR A 245 -4.52 26.23 17.92
N MET A 246 -3.60 25.31 18.23
CA MET A 246 -3.06 25.15 19.59
C MET A 246 -2.25 26.37 20.03
N THR A 247 -1.49 27.00 19.12
CA THR A 247 -0.74 28.23 19.40
C THR A 247 -1.67 29.39 19.72
N THR A 248 -2.76 29.56 18.96
CA THR A 248 -3.78 30.58 19.25
C THR A 248 -4.39 30.38 20.63
N VAL A 249 -4.71 29.13 21.01
CA VAL A 249 -5.22 28.83 22.36
C VAL A 249 -4.17 29.16 23.42
N SER A 250 -2.92 28.72 23.25
CA SER A 250 -1.83 29.01 24.19
C SER A 250 -1.64 30.51 24.41
N ASN A 251 -1.61 31.29 23.33
CA ASN A 251 -1.44 32.75 23.41
C ASN A 251 -2.63 33.45 24.09
N SER A 252 -3.85 32.93 23.90
CA SER A 252 -5.07 33.48 24.54
C SER A 252 -5.08 33.36 26.07
N PHE A 253 -4.30 32.44 26.63
CA PHE A 253 -4.22 32.18 28.07
C PHE A 253 -2.82 32.41 28.65
N LYS A 254 -1.98 33.17 27.95
CA LYS A 254 -0.66 33.60 28.44
C LYS A 254 -0.83 34.59 29.61
N GLY A 255 0.07 34.53 30.58
CA GLY A 255 0.12 35.44 31.74
C GLY A 255 -0.58 34.93 33.01
N TYR A 256 -0.58 35.75 34.07
CA TYR A 256 -1.18 35.37 35.36
C TYR A 256 -2.69 35.25 35.25
N GLN A 257 -3.19 34.12 35.76
CA GLN A 257 -4.58 33.79 35.69
C GLN A 257 -5.26 34.18 37.00
N TYR A 258 -5.82 35.40 37.05
CA TYR A 258 -6.53 35.89 38.25
C TYR A 258 -7.57 34.87 38.73
N TYR A 259 -7.48 34.52 40.01
CA TYR A 259 -8.38 33.61 40.71
C TYR A 259 -8.98 34.35 41.90
N GLU A 260 -10.30 34.39 41.98
CA GLU A 260 -11.01 35.01 43.08
C GLU A 260 -11.34 33.96 44.15
N PHE A 261 -10.81 34.15 45.35
CA PHE A 261 -11.00 33.22 46.46
C PHE A 261 -12.43 33.28 47.00
N ALA A 262 -13.22 32.23 46.77
CA ALA A 262 -14.60 32.16 47.25
C ALA A 262 -14.73 32.09 48.78
N LEU A 263 -13.80 31.39 49.46
CA LEU A 263 -13.78 31.25 50.93
C LEU A 263 -12.82 32.23 51.64
N LEU A 264 -11.67 32.55 51.03
CA LEU A 264 -10.62 33.36 51.64
C LEU A 264 -10.66 34.78 51.06
N LYS A 265 -11.75 35.50 51.36
CA LYS A 265 -12.00 36.85 50.81
C LYS A 265 -10.89 37.86 51.16
N ASP A 266 -10.17 37.65 52.26
CA ASP A 266 -9.06 38.50 52.69
C ASP A 266 -7.84 38.44 51.74
N LEU A 267 -7.70 37.37 50.94
CA LEU A 267 -6.63 37.23 49.94
C LEU A 267 -7.00 37.82 48.56
N THR A 268 -8.26 38.24 48.38
CA THR A 268 -8.74 38.87 47.15
C THR A 268 -7.95 40.12 46.74
N PRO A 269 -7.64 41.09 47.62
CA PRO A 269 -6.82 42.25 47.26
C PRO A 269 -5.42 41.83 46.78
N GLU A 270 -4.82 40.85 47.44
CA GLU A 270 -3.45 40.42 47.17
C GLU A 270 -3.37 39.65 45.84
N SER A 271 -4.37 38.83 45.55
CA SER A 271 -4.52 38.17 44.25
C SER A 271 -4.71 39.16 43.10
N ARG A 272 -5.37 40.30 43.34
CA ARG A 272 -5.63 41.33 42.34
C ARG A 272 -4.36 42.13 42.06
N LYS A 273 -3.64 42.49 43.11
CA LYS A 273 -2.34 43.16 43.03
C LYS A 273 -1.31 42.31 42.26
N LEU A 274 -1.30 40.99 42.49
CA LEU A 274 -0.46 40.05 41.76
C LEU A 274 -0.83 39.96 40.28
N ALA A 275 -2.13 39.99 39.95
CA ALA A 275 -2.60 40.00 38.57
C ALA A 275 -2.17 41.28 37.83
N GLU A 276 -2.30 42.44 38.47
CA GLU A 276 -1.88 43.72 37.90
C GLU A 276 -0.36 43.78 37.67
N GLN A 277 0.45 43.33 38.64
CA GLN A 277 1.91 43.26 38.52
C GLN A 277 2.37 42.33 37.40
N THR A 278 1.69 41.18 37.26
CA THR A 278 2.09 40.20 36.25
C THR A 278 1.62 40.63 34.86
N SER A 279 0.44 41.22 34.72
CA SER A 279 -0.03 41.77 33.43
C SER A 279 0.86 42.90 32.91
N GLN A 280 1.40 43.76 33.78
CA GLN A 280 2.33 44.84 33.39
C GLN A 280 3.69 44.31 32.89
N GLN A 281 4.20 43.21 33.46
CA GLN A 281 5.46 42.59 33.02
C GLN A 281 5.37 41.92 31.63
N PHE A 282 4.18 41.51 31.19
CA PHE A 282 4.00 40.88 29.88
C PHE A 282 3.86 41.89 28.74
N ASP A 283 3.33 43.10 28.98
CA ASP A 283 3.21 44.15 27.95
C ASP A 283 4.55 44.85 27.63
N GLU A 284 5.49 44.90 28.58
CA GLU A 284 6.82 45.50 28.34
C GLU A 284 7.77 44.61 27.51
N GLY A 285 7.43 43.33 27.32
CA GLY A 285 8.27 42.33 26.63
C GLY A 285 7.91 42.04 25.16
N ASP A 286 6.74 42.48 24.66
CA ASP A 286 6.22 42.12 23.33
C ASP A 286 6.31 43.29 22.31
N GLY A 287 7.01 44.37 22.64
CA GLY A 287 7.17 45.58 21.81
C GLY A 287 7.97 45.42 20.51
N GLN A 288 8.29 44.20 20.08
CA GLN A 288 9.11 43.99 18.90
C GLN A 288 8.73 42.71 18.15
N LEU A 289 7.55 42.67 17.54
CA LEU A 289 7.24 41.89 16.32
C LEU A 289 5.85 42.33 15.80
N GLY A 290 5.81 43.51 15.17
CA GLY A 290 4.63 43.97 14.43
C GLY A 290 4.58 43.38 13.02
N GLY A 291 3.39 43.02 12.56
CA GLY A 291 3.13 42.75 11.15
C GLY A 291 1.84 42.00 10.86
N ASP A 292 0.79 42.76 10.54
CA ASP A 292 -0.43 42.42 9.80
C ASP A 292 -1.37 41.33 10.33
N ASP A 293 -2.52 41.77 10.85
CA ASP A 293 -3.77 41.04 10.63
C ASP A 293 -4.89 41.99 10.21
N LYS A 294 -5.32 41.81 8.95
CA LYS A 294 -6.50 42.43 8.34
C LYS A 294 -7.76 41.97 9.08
N LYS A 295 -8.65 42.92 9.36
CA LYS A 295 -10.04 42.66 9.73
C LYS A 295 -10.70 41.66 8.78
N VAL A 296 -11.00 40.46 9.26
CA VAL A 296 -11.99 39.58 8.64
C VAL A 296 -13.31 39.82 9.36
N SER A 297 -14.23 40.46 8.63
CA SER A 297 -15.63 40.62 8.99
C SER A 297 -16.33 39.28 9.08
N GLU A 298 -17.11 39.09 10.15
CA GLU A 298 -18.07 38.01 10.31
C GLU A 298 -19.10 38.01 9.16
N GLU A 299 -19.05 37.03 8.27
CA GLU A 299 -20.19 36.67 7.44
C GLU A 299 -21.14 35.79 8.25
N ARG A 300 -22.37 36.28 8.47
CA ARG A 300 -23.50 35.49 8.93
C ARG A 300 -23.91 34.50 7.83
N PRO A 301 -24.29 33.25 8.17
CA PRO A 301 -24.90 32.35 7.19
C PRO A 301 -26.32 32.83 6.87
N THR A 302 -26.53 33.20 5.61
CA THR A 302 -27.82 33.55 5.02
C THR A 302 -28.68 32.28 4.92
N SER A 303 -29.83 32.27 5.61
CA SER A 303 -30.92 31.34 5.34
C SER A 303 -31.58 31.70 4.01
N GLN A 304 -31.37 30.88 2.98
CA GLN A 304 -32.16 30.95 1.75
C GLN A 304 -33.38 30.04 1.90
N SER A 305 -34.52 30.69 2.11
CA SER A 305 -35.86 30.19 1.83
C SER A 305 -36.14 30.45 0.36
N GLU A 306 -36.21 29.41 -0.47
CA GLU A 306 -36.77 29.53 -1.82
C GLU A 306 -38.30 29.54 -1.74
N ASN A 307 -38.88 30.67 -2.14
CA ASN A 307 -40.31 30.83 -2.38
C ASN A 307 -40.68 30.22 -3.74
N ALA A 308 -41.71 29.37 -3.71
CA ALA A 308 -42.46 28.92 -4.88
C ALA A 308 -43.27 30.09 -5.51
N PRO A 309 -43.56 30.04 -6.82
CA PRO A 309 -44.37 31.05 -7.50
C PRO A 309 -45.90 30.84 -7.26
N PRO A 310 -46.73 31.89 -7.45
CA PRO A 310 -48.11 31.91 -7.01
C PRO A 310 -49.09 31.25 -7.99
N GLU A 311 -50.08 30.53 -7.44
CA GLU A 311 -51.21 29.93 -8.16
C GLU A 311 -52.22 31.00 -8.63
N GLU A 312 -52.53 30.97 -9.92
CA GLU A 312 -53.72 31.59 -10.50
C GLU A 312 -54.95 30.69 -10.32
N SER A 313 -56.03 31.30 -9.88
CA SER A 313 -57.37 30.72 -9.76
C SER A 313 -58.01 30.45 -11.12
N LEU A 314 -58.48 29.23 -11.36
CA LEU A 314 -59.52 28.94 -12.37
C LEU A 314 -60.59 28.02 -11.78
N LYS A 315 -61.83 28.38 -12.09
CA LYS A 315 -63.10 27.84 -11.60
C LYS A 315 -63.51 26.54 -12.32
N GLU A 316 -64.25 25.75 -11.55
CA GLU A 316 -65.46 24.97 -11.88
C GLU A 316 -65.48 23.80 -12.89
N SER A 317 -66.20 22.76 -12.43
CA SER A 317 -66.97 21.73 -13.16
C SER A 317 -66.18 20.64 -13.87
N GLY A 318 -66.51 19.35 -13.79
CA GLY A 318 -67.61 18.61 -13.18
C GLY A 318 -67.49 17.13 -13.59
N ASP A 319 -68.29 16.29 -12.93
CA ASP A 319 -68.67 14.90 -13.27
C ASP A 319 -67.61 13.78 -13.23
N VAL A 320 -67.71 12.87 -12.25
CA VAL A 320 -68.50 11.61 -12.19
C VAL A 320 -67.79 10.43 -12.88
N ALA A 321 -67.34 9.46 -12.08
CA ALA A 321 -67.80 8.06 -12.16
C ALA A 321 -66.94 7.15 -11.26
N SER A 322 -67.67 6.39 -10.45
CA SER A 322 -67.31 5.21 -9.69
C SER A 322 -66.84 4.03 -10.55
N GLU A 323 -65.91 3.21 -10.04
CA GLU A 323 -65.94 1.73 -10.06
C GLU A 323 -64.68 1.24 -9.30
N GLU A 324 -64.79 0.73 -8.07
CA GLU A 324 -65.14 -0.64 -7.64
C GLU A 324 -64.00 -1.69 -7.78
N SER A 325 -63.68 -2.29 -6.63
CA SER A 325 -63.23 -3.69 -6.45
C SER A 325 -61.85 -4.09 -7.02
N ALA A 326 -61.15 -5.12 -6.54
CA ALA A 326 -61.04 -5.92 -5.33
C ALA A 326 -59.88 -6.90 -5.64
N GLU A 327 -59.17 -7.36 -4.62
CA GLU A 327 -58.45 -8.66 -4.55
C GLU A 327 -57.82 -9.26 -5.83
N ARG A 328 -56.48 -9.31 -5.87
CA ARG A 328 -55.69 -10.56 -5.82
C ARG A 328 -54.19 -10.30 -5.75
#